data_AF-A0A4Q7Q8F3-F1
#
_entry.id   AF-A0A4Q7Q8F3-F1
#
_cell.length_a   1.000
_cell.length_b   1.000
_cell.length_c   1.000
_cell.angle_alpha   90.00
_cell.angle_beta   90.00
_cell.angle_gamma   90.00
#
_symmetry.space_group_name_H-M   'P 1'
#
loop_
_entity.id
_entity.type
_entity.pdbx_description
1 polymer ?
#
loop_
_entity_poly.entity_id
_entity_poly.type
_entity_poly.pdbx_seq_one_letter_code
_entity_poly.pdbx_strand_id
1 'polypeptide(L)'
;MKIKKVLGMGMLTLALSFAFQTETSAAAVKNLGLLKSLKVNTKTDNVKLLWSNIGSRYEVLQDGEKIYEGSRNSFSHKMLDEGSQYNYELKAYDNKNNVVDVVEIKTSTIADISKMSEKEQKNPFNYSKITSIIDRSENVLKLDWQDIMKVKTYEVSINGEQITNLKNSEFIDYSPNLSEDSQYNILSKRMVDEKQKVEIDKSIENNPFITMSEREKYYYEDLSMMFNLSPKKTENEVQGVTKNWSIMYKTFIPSQYVYNPIYKQPYPYYGNEYAYFNGDARSYSSSDTDIRYKTKTVTNVTVSDTTRSVTLPTRAIGMSKGYDANYNLMAEARDTPEEIYIGRTDYTTAGAIGFTLLHASNNVLIWSSPDIDYDYSGTFRQNGSVYLHGSHDQMPNHEMYIKGPGATYYSTTVFRHDLMGAMYLEPAHPQKYWSASFQF
;
A
#
# COMPACT_ATOMS: atom_id res chain seq x y z
N MET A 1 11.77 86.00 -2.36
CA MET A 1 11.89 84.75 -3.14
C MET A 1 12.26 83.63 -2.17
N LYS A 2 11.28 83.05 -1.48
CA LYS A 2 10.65 81.73 -1.74
C LYS A 2 11.65 80.54 -1.72
N ILE A 3 11.43 79.66 -0.72
CA ILE A 3 11.61 78.19 -0.70
C ILE A 3 13.06 77.69 -0.49
N LYS A 4 13.39 76.66 0.29
CA LYS A 4 12.82 75.90 1.43
C LYS A 4 14.00 75.06 1.96
N LYS A 5 14.08 74.89 3.28
CA LYS A 5 14.81 73.79 3.93
C LYS A 5 14.16 72.45 3.55
N VAL A 6 14.96 71.41 3.37
CA VAL A 6 14.57 70.04 3.74
C VAL A 6 15.67 69.45 4.61
N LEU A 7 15.25 69.16 5.84
CA LEU A 7 15.95 68.48 6.92
C LEU A 7 16.16 67.00 6.53
N GLY A 8 17.35 66.47 6.77
CA GLY A 8 17.60 65.02 6.71
C GLY A 8 16.83 64.31 7.82
N MET A 9 15.92 63.42 7.43
CA MET A 9 15.12 62.59 8.31
C MET A 9 15.89 61.28 8.55
N GLY A 10 16.54 61.16 9.70
CA GLY A 10 17.10 59.89 10.17
C GLY A 10 15.96 58.94 10.54
N MET A 11 15.84 57.83 9.82
CA MET A 11 14.93 56.74 10.19
C MET A 11 15.44 56.09 11.47
N LEU A 12 14.63 56.20 12.52
CA LEU A 12 14.73 55.39 13.73
C LEU A 12 13.98 54.07 13.45
N THR A 13 14.72 52.98 13.21
CA THR A 13 14.16 51.63 13.10
C THR A 13 13.81 51.12 14.50
N LEU A 14 12.51 51.14 14.84
CA LEU A 14 11.97 50.43 15.99
C LEU A 14 11.99 48.93 15.68
N ALA A 15 12.91 48.18 16.28
CA ALA A 15 12.83 46.72 16.30
C ALA A 15 11.76 46.30 17.31
N LEU A 16 10.56 45.95 16.82
CA LEU A 16 9.55 45.26 17.62
C LEU A 16 10.04 43.82 17.82
N SER A 17 10.62 43.54 18.98
CA SER A 17 10.84 42.18 19.44
C SER A 17 9.49 41.56 19.80
N PHE A 18 8.91 40.79 18.88
CA PHE A 18 7.88 39.81 19.24
C PHE A 18 8.55 38.70 20.06
N ALA A 19 8.46 38.80 21.38
CA ALA A 19 8.64 37.64 22.22
C ALA A 19 7.52 36.66 21.86
N PHE A 20 7.86 35.57 21.17
CA PHE A 20 6.98 34.40 21.11
C PHE A 20 6.79 33.93 22.56
N GLN A 21 5.66 34.29 23.16
CA GLN A 21 5.14 33.52 24.26
C GLN A 21 4.78 32.16 23.67
N THR A 22 5.61 31.16 23.95
CA THR A 22 5.19 29.78 23.82
C THR A 22 4.07 29.59 24.83
N GLU A 23 2.82 29.78 24.40
CA GLU A 23 1.71 29.14 25.08
C GLU A 23 1.96 27.64 24.93
N THR A 24 2.63 27.06 25.92
CA THR A 24 2.51 25.64 26.21
C THR A 24 1.05 25.42 26.55
N SER A 25 0.22 25.17 25.54
CA SER A 25 -1.03 24.47 25.79
C SER A 25 -0.61 23.17 26.45
N ALA A 26 -1.01 23.00 27.71
CA ALA A 26 -0.89 21.71 28.36
C ALA A 26 -1.68 20.75 27.47
N ALA A 27 -0.96 19.89 26.74
CA ALA A 27 -1.60 18.80 26.01
C ALA A 27 -2.43 18.03 27.05
N ALA A 28 -3.76 18.09 26.92
CA ALA A 28 -4.64 17.32 27.79
C ALA A 28 -4.17 15.86 27.74
N VAL A 29 -3.88 15.29 28.91
CA VAL A 29 -3.49 13.88 28.99
C VAL A 29 -4.69 13.05 28.55
N LYS A 30 -4.64 12.54 27.32
CA LYS A 30 -5.72 11.72 26.75
C LYS A 30 -5.89 10.44 27.54
N ASN A 31 -7.15 10.09 27.85
CA ASN A 31 -7.44 8.85 28.55
C ASN A 31 -7.66 7.72 27.53
N LEU A 32 -6.59 7.01 27.20
CA LEU A 32 -6.61 5.97 26.18
C LEU A 32 -7.45 4.71 26.51
N GLY A 33 -8.15 4.65 27.66
CA GLY A 33 -9.19 3.66 27.95
C GLY A 33 -8.95 2.23 27.45
N LEU A 34 -9.90 1.72 26.66
CA LEU A 34 -9.83 0.45 25.94
C LEU A 34 -8.62 0.42 25.01
N LEU A 35 -8.41 1.47 24.21
CA LEU A 35 -7.36 1.55 23.18
C LEU A 35 -5.97 1.21 23.76
N LYS A 36 -5.64 1.69 24.96
CA LYS A 36 -4.36 1.43 25.63
C LYS A 36 -4.10 -0.05 25.88
N SER A 37 -5.15 -0.79 26.21
CA SER A 37 -5.04 -2.16 26.71
C SER A 37 -5.49 -3.22 25.71
N LEU A 38 -6.16 -2.79 24.64
CA LEU A 38 -6.72 -3.66 23.64
C LEU A 38 -5.59 -4.34 22.86
N LYS A 39 -5.60 -5.67 22.89
CA LYS A 39 -4.77 -6.53 22.07
C LYS A 39 -5.66 -7.31 21.12
N VAL A 40 -5.30 -7.26 19.85
CA VAL A 40 -5.98 -7.99 18.77
C VAL A 40 -5.04 -9.11 18.33
N ASN A 41 -5.46 -10.36 18.49
CA ASN A 41 -4.71 -11.51 17.98
C ASN A 41 -5.50 -12.14 16.87
N THR A 42 -4.90 -12.30 15.70
CA THR A 42 -5.54 -12.90 14.54
C THR A 42 -4.86 -14.20 14.13
N LYS A 43 -5.67 -15.10 13.57
CA LYS A 43 -5.27 -16.36 12.96
C LYS A 43 -5.97 -16.49 11.61
N THR A 44 -5.86 -17.64 10.96
CA THR A 44 -6.49 -17.92 9.68
C THR A 44 -8.02 -17.88 9.76
N ASP A 45 -8.61 -18.35 10.86
CA ASP A 45 -10.06 -18.48 11.01
C ASP A 45 -10.62 -17.82 12.29
N ASN A 46 -9.80 -17.01 12.95
CA ASN A 46 -10.11 -16.49 14.27
C ASN A 46 -9.57 -15.09 14.51
N VAL A 47 -10.38 -14.26 15.16
CA VAL A 47 -9.98 -12.99 15.78
C VAL A 47 -10.27 -13.07 17.27
N LYS A 48 -9.27 -12.73 18.10
CA LYS A 48 -9.38 -12.67 19.55
C LYS A 48 -9.05 -11.28 20.06
N LEU A 49 -10.01 -10.67 20.73
CA LEU A 49 -9.91 -9.38 21.38
C LEU A 49 -9.69 -9.57 22.88
N LEU A 50 -8.71 -8.86 23.45
CA LEU A 50 -8.36 -8.88 24.87
C LEU A 50 -8.20 -7.45 25.37
N TRP A 51 -8.84 -7.07 26.47
CA TRP A 51 -8.76 -5.71 27.02
C TRP A 51 -8.68 -5.70 28.56
N SER A 52 -8.36 -4.54 29.14
CA SER A 52 -8.37 -4.34 30.59
C SER A 52 -9.79 -4.14 31.11
N ASN A 53 -9.99 -4.48 32.39
CA ASN A 53 -11.29 -4.29 33.02
C ASN A 53 -11.52 -2.80 33.35
N ILE A 54 -12.28 -2.09 32.52
CA ILE A 54 -12.61 -0.66 32.68
C ILE A 54 -14.11 -0.42 32.91
N GLY A 55 -14.93 -1.46 32.82
CA GLY A 55 -16.38 -1.42 32.94
C GLY A 55 -16.93 -2.71 33.56
N SER A 56 -18.23 -2.77 33.79
CA SER A 56 -18.93 -3.93 34.37
C SER A 56 -19.50 -4.87 33.31
N ARG A 57 -19.77 -4.35 32.12
CA ARG A 57 -20.37 -5.04 30.98
C ARG A 57 -19.75 -4.51 29.69
N TYR A 58 -19.64 -5.39 28.69
CA TYR A 58 -19.07 -5.09 27.39
C TYR A 58 -19.99 -5.63 26.29
N GLU A 59 -20.02 -4.94 25.16
CA GLU A 59 -20.66 -5.40 23.93
C GLU A 59 -19.63 -5.38 22.79
N VAL A 60 -19.62 -6.43 21.97
CA VAL A 60 -18.89 -6.42 20.69
C VAL A 60 -19.91 -6.53 19.57
N LEU A 61 -19.84 -5.57 18.66
CA LEU A 61 -20.62 -5.55 17.43
C LEU A 61 -19.69 -5.83 16.26
N GLN A 62 -20.11 -6.59 15.27
CA GLN A 62 -19.46 -6.70 13.98
C GLN A 62 -20.38 -6.13 12.92
N ASP A 63 -19.90 -5.17 12.14
CA ASP A 63 -20.67 -4.54 11.07
C ASP A 63 -22.06 -4.05 11.55
N GLY A 64 -22.15 -3.60 12.82
CA GLY A 64 -23.37 -3.13 13.47
C GLY A 64 -24.19 -4.22 14.20
N GLU A 65 -23.93 -5.51 13.96
CA GLU A 65 -24.64 -6.61 14.62
C GLU A 65 -23.94 -7.04 15.92
N LYS A 66 -24.68 -7.08 17.03
CA LYS A 66 -24.14 -7.51 18.32
C LYS A 66 -23.85 -9.02 18.31
N ILE A 67 -22.58 -9.38 18.44
CA ILE A 67 -22.10 -10.77 18.46
C ILE A 67 -21.58 -11.21 19.85
N TYR A 68 -21.46 -10.28 20.78
CA TYR A 68 -21.08 -10.55 22.17
C TYR A 68 -21.72 -9.57 23.14
N GLU A 69 -22.11 -10.08 24.31
CA GLU A 69 -22.46 -9.29 25.48
C GLU A 69 -22.03 -10.05 26.75
N GLY A 70 -21.39 -9.35 27.69
CA GLY A 70 -21.02 -9.96 28.97
C GLY A 70 -20.02 -9.14 29.78
N SER A 71 -19.58 -9.69 30.91
CA SER A 71 -18.62 -9.04 31.83
C SER A 71 -17.17 -9.49 31.64
N ARG A 72 -16.91 -10.45 30.73
CA ARG A 72 -15.54 -10.91 30.47
C ARG A 72 -14.81 -9.88 29.63
N ASN A 73 -13.54 -9.66 29.95
CA ASN A 73 -12.65 -8.74 29.25
C ASN A 73 -11.93 -9.39 28.04
N SER A 74 -12.61 -10.33 27.39
CA SER A 74 -12.10 -11.07 26.24
C SER A 74 -13.22 -11.57 25.35
N PHE A 75 -13.00 -11.52 24.05
CA PHE A 75 -13.92 -12.05 23.03
C PHE A 75 -13.14 -12.83 21.97
N SER A 76 -13.74 -13.87 21.40
CA SER A 76 -13.13 -14.71 20.37
C SER A 76 -14.16 -15.04 19.29
N HIS A 77 -13.95 -14.49 18.09
CA HIS A 77 -14.76 -14.80 16.91
C HIS A 77 -14.06 -15.88 16.07
N LYS A 78 -14.72 -17.00 15.79
CA LYS A 78 -14.18 -18.18 15.09
C LYS A 78 -14.92 -18.43 13.77
N MET A 79 -14.40 -19.35 12.96
CA MET A 79 -14.97 -19.74 11.66
C MET A 79 -15.01 -18.56 10.68
N LEU A 80 -13.99 -17.72 10.74
CA LEU A 80 -13.75 -16.62 9.82
C LEU A 80 -13.04 -17.13 8.57
N ASP A 81 -13.18 -16.42 7.44
CA ASP A 81 -12.38 -16.72 6.26
C ASP A 81 -10.95 -16.25 6.47
N GLU A 82 -10.01 -16.95 5.84
CA GLU A 82 -8.60 -16.57 5.82
C GLU A 82 -8.36 -15.29 5.00
N GLY A 83 -7.35 -14.51 5.39
CA GLY A 83 -6.91 -13.30 4.67
C GLY A 83 -7.93 -12.16 4.61
N SER A 84 -8.91 -12.15 5.51
CA SER A 84 -10.15 -11.39 5.40
C SER A 84 -10.28 -10.29 6.44
N GLN A 85 -10.74 -9.10 6.03
CA GLN A 85 -10.83 -7.92 6.90
C GLN A 85 -12.19 -7.81 7.61
N TYR A 86 -12.18 -7.66 8.93
CA TYR A 86 -13.35 -7.54 9.78
C TYR A 86 -13.35 -6.21 10.53
N ASN A 87 -14.55 -5.64 10.73
CA ASN A 87 -14.77 -4.43 11.50
C ASN A 87 -15.55 -4.79 12.76
N TYR A 88 -15.06 -4.35 13.91
CA TYR A 88 -15.70 -4.51 15.20
C TYR A 88 -15.89 -3.15 15.88
N GLU A 89 -16.91 -3.07 16.72
CA GLU A 89 -17.09 -1.99 17.68
C GLU A 89 -17.13 -2.63 19.08
N LEU A 90 -16.24 -2.19 19.98
CA LEU A 90 -16.19 -2.64 21.36
C LEU A 90 -16.67 -1.50 22.26
N LYS A 91 -17.77 -1.74 22.97
CA LYS A 91 -18.36 -0.81 23.94
C LYS A 91 -18.13 -1.32 25.35
N ALA A 92 -17.70 -0.43 26.25
CA ALA A 92 -17.64 -0.68 27.68
C ALA A 92 -18.73 0.10 28.41
N TYR A 93 -19.34 -0.52 29.43
CA TYR A 93 -20.41 0.06 30.23
C TYR A 93 -20.04 0.06 31.72
N ASP A 94 -20.49 1.06 32.48
CA ASP A 94 -20.40 1.08 33.94
C ASP A 94 -21.51 0.23 34.63
N ASN A 95 -21.47 0.15 35.97
CA ASN A 95 -22.50 -0.53 36.77
C ASN A 95 -23.91 0.06 36.64
N LYS A 96 -24.06 1.26 36.05
CA LYS A 96 -25.33 1.95 35.82
C LYS A 96 -25.78 1.84 34.36
N ASN A 97 -25.12 1.01 33.55
CA ASN A 97 -25.34 0.85 32.11
C ASN A 97 -25.06 2.11 31.26
N ASN A 98 -24.24 3.05 31.74
CA ASN A 98 -23.74 4.14 30.90
C ASN A 98 -22.54 3.65 30.09
N VAL A 99 -22.44 4.07 28.83
CA VAL A 99 -21.25 3.85 28.00
C VAL A 99 -20.09 4.65 28.59
N VAL A 100 -19.00 3.99 28.93
CA VAL A 100 -17.78 4.63 29.44
C VAL A 100 -16.70 4.76 28.39
N ASP A 101 -16.72 3.91 27.35
CA ASP A 101 -15.74 3.93 26.28
C ASP A 101 -16.26 3.15 25.05
N VAL A 102 -15.83 3.57 23.85
CA VAL A 102 -16.13 2.93 22.57
C VAL A 102 -14.92 3.00 21.64
N VAL A 103 -14.48 1.85 21.16
CA VAL A 103 -13.43 1.77 20.13
C VAL A 103 -13.91 1.02 18.89
N GLU A 104 -13.56 1.55 17.72
CA GLU A 104 -13.73 0.90 16.43
C GLU A 104 -12.44 0.14 16.11
N ILE A 105 -12.56 -1.12 15.69
CA ILE A 105 -11.42 -2.01 15.44
C ILE A 105 -11.56 -2.56 14.03
N LYS A 106 -10.57 -2.32 13.18
CA LYS A 106 -10.46 -2.97 11.88
C LYS A 106 -9.23 -3.85 11.88
N THR A 107 -9.41 -5.13 11.57
CA THR A 107 -8.34 -6.12 11.60
C THR A 107 -8.59 -7.18 10.54
N SER A 108 -7.57 -7.95 10.19
CA SER A 108 -7.72 -9.06 9.25
C SER A 108 -7.28 -10.39 9.83
N THR A 109 -7.96 -11.47 9.46
CA THR A 109 -7.39 -12.81 9.55
C THR A 109 -6.20 -12.92 8.61
N ILE A 110 -5.27 -13.82 8.93
CA ILE A 110 -4.08 -14.06 8.12
C ILE A 110 -4.36 -15.15 7.07
N ALA A 111 -3.55 -15.21 6.02
CA ALA A 111 -3.69 -16.27 5.04
C ALA A 111 -3.05 -17.59 5.55
N ASP A 112 -3.61 -18.73 5.13
CA ASP A 112 -2.97 -20.02 5.37
C ASP A 112 -1.81 -20.23 4.39
N ILE A 113 -0.62 -19.80 4.80
CA ILE A 113 0.59 -19.85 3.97
C ILE A 113 1.03 -21.29 3.62
N SER A 114 0.51 -22.32 4.31
CA SER A 114 0.87 -23.71 4.01
C SER A 114 0.32 -24.20 2.66
N LYS A 115 -0.69 -23.50 2.13
CA LYS A 115 -1.30 -23.78 0.82
C LYS A 115 -0.67 -22.99 -0.34
N MET A 116 0.28 -22.12 -0.03
CA MET A 116 0.89 -21.18 -0.98
C MET A 116 2.19 -21.73 -1.57
N SER A 117 2.53 -21.31 -2.78
CA SER A 117 3.84 -21.57 -3.39
C SER A 117 4.98 -20.90 -2.60
N GLU A 118 6.22 -21.35 -2.79
CA GLU A 118 7.41 -20.73 -2.16
C GLU A 118 7.50 -19.23 -2.48
N LYS A 119 7.15 -18.83 -3.72
CA LYS A 119 7.13 -17.42 -4.15
C LYS A 119 6.14 -16.60 -3.32
N GLU A 120 4.90 -17.09 -3.19
CA GLU A 120 3.86 -16.41 -2.41
C GLU A 120 4.22 -16.34 -0.92
N GLN A 121 4.82 -17.40 -0.35
CA GLN A 121 5.22 -17.40 1.06
C GLN A 121 6.26 -16.32 1.42
N LYS A 122 7.03 -15.82 0.44
CA LYS A 122 7.99 -14.72 0.66
C LYS A 122 7.32 -13.38 0.96
N ASN A 123 6.09 -13.14 0.47
CA ASN A 123 5.37 -11.90 0.69
C ASN A 123 4.94 -11.78 2.15
N PRO A 124 5.52 -10.85 2.95
CA PRO A 124 5.21 -10.74 4.36
C PRO A 124 3.76 -10.33 4.63
N PHE A 125 3.10 -9.71 3.65
CA PHE A 125 1.73 -9.23 3.79
C PHE A 125 0.68 -10.34 3.63
N ASN A 126 1.10 -11.59 3.38
CA ASN A 126 0.22 -12.75 3.56
C ASN A 126 -0.13 -12.98 5.03
N TYR A 127 0.74 -12.60 5.96
CA TYR A 127 0.54 -12.79 7.40
C TYR A 127 0.62 -11.49 8.22
N SER A 128 1.38 -10.48 7.81
CA SER A 128 1.38 -9.17 8.46
C SER A 128 0.30 -8.26 7.87
N LYS A 129 -0.71 -7.96 8.67
CA LYS A 129 -1.86 -7.11 8.32
C LYS A 129 -1.92 -5.94 9.31
N ILE A 130 -2.25 -4.75 8.83
CA ILE A 130 -2.52 -3.61 9.71
C ILE A 130 -3.84 -3.83 10.43
N THR A 131 -3.79 -3.75 11.75
CA THR A 131 -4.93 -3.52 12.63
C THR A 131 -5.02 -2.04 12.94
N SER A 132 -6.20 -1.45 12.80
CA SER A 132 -6.47 -0.10 13.29
C SER A 132 -7.48 -0.12 14.44
N ILE A 133 -7.23 0.71 15.44
CA ILE A 133 -8.11 0.92 16.59
C ILE A 133 -8.34 2.41 16.71
N ILE A 134 -9.58 2.84 16.59
CA ILE A 134 -9.97 4.25 16.64
C ILE A 134 -10.82 4.48 17.88
N ASP A 135 -10.36 5.38 18.74
CA ASP A 135 -11.16 5.97 19.80
C ASP A 135 -11.61 7.36 19.34
N ARG A 136 -12.89 7.47 18.98
CA ARG A 136 -13.46 8.74 18.51
C ARG A 136 -13.74 9.71 19.64
N SER A 137 -13.91 9.22 20.87
CA SER A 137 -14.20 10.07 22.02
C SER A 137 -12.97 10.88 22.43
N GLU A 138 -11.81 10.23 22.38
CA GLU A 138 -10.51 10.85 22.66
C GLU A 138 -9.82 11.39 21.42
N ASN A 139 -10.37 11.14 20.22
CA ASN A 139 -9.75 11.44 18.92
C ASN A 139 -8.33 10.87 18.83
N VAL A 140 -8.20 9.54 18.87
CA VAL A 140 -6.91 8.82 18.79
C VAL A 140 -7.04 7.63 17.84
N LEU A 141 -6.02 7.42 17.03
CA LEU A 141 -5.86 6.25 16.18
C LEU A 141 -4.62 5.48 16.63
N LYS A 142 -4.76 4.16 16.78
CA LYS A 142 -3.64 3.23 16.90
C LYS A 142 -3.59 2.34 15.66
N LEU A 143 -2.42 2.23 15.06
CA LEU A 143 -2.08 1.24 14.04
C LEU A 143 -1.12 0.22 14.65
N ASP A 144 -1.41 -1.05 14.47
CA ASP A 144 -0.64 -2.18 14.99
C ASP A 144 -0.48 -3.21 13.88
N TRP A 145 0.70 -3.77 13.70
CA TRP A 145 0.96 -4.79 12.69
C TRP A 145 1.90 -5.86 13.22
N GLN A 146 1.85 -7.04 12.60
CA GLN A 146 2.73 -8.13 13.01
C GLN A 146 4.17 -7.82 12.62
N ASP A 147 5.10 -8.06 13.54
CA ASP A 147 6.54 -7.93 13.32
C ASP A 147 6.97 -8.68 12.06
N ILE A 148 7.69 -7.97 11.18
CA ILE A 148 8.25 -8.56 9.97
C ILE A 148 9.72 -8.89 10.23
N MET A 149 10.07 -10.16 10.05
CA MET A 149 11.43 -10.65 10.29
C MET A 149 12.48 -9.80 9.55
N LYS A 150 13.60 -9.51 10.22
CA LYS A 150 14.73 -8.71 9.70
C LYS A 150 14.43 -7.23 9.41
N VAL A 151 13.22 -6.74 9.72
CA VAL A 151 12.97 -5.29 9.76
C VAL A 151 13.53 -4.74 11.07
N LYS A 152 14.26 -3.62 10.98
CA LYS A 152 14.86 -2.93 12.14
C LYS A 152 14.10 -1.66 12.53
N THR A 153 13.57 -0.96 11.53
CA THR A 153 12.90 0.33 11.69
C THR A 153 11.78 0.48 10.68
N TYR A 154 10.76 1.25 11.08
CA TYR A 154 9.64 1.67 10.27
C TYR A 154 9.62 3.19 10.18
N GLU A 155 9.54 3.72 8.96
CA GLU A 155 9.29 5.13 8.70
C GLU A 155 7.79 5.34 8.52
N VAL A 156 7.20 6.27 9.27
CA VAL A 156 5.77 6.58 9.20
C VAL A 156 5.59 7.98 8.63
N SER A 157 4.74 8.08 7.61
CA SER A 157 4.27 9.34 7.05
C SER A 157 2.75 9.41 6.99
N ILE A 158 2.21 10.62 7.08
CA ILE A 158 0.78 10.90 6.94
C ILE A 158 0.63 11.88 5.78
N ASN A 159 -0.19 11.52 4.79
CA ASN A 159 -0.41 12.31 3.57
C ASN A 159 0.89 12.71 2.85
N GLY A 160 1.92 11.86 2.95
CA GLY A 160 3.25 12.08 2.36
C GLY A 160 4.22 12.88 3.22
N GLU A 161 3.78 13.45 4.35
CA GLU A 161 4.66 14.12 5.30
C GLU A 161 5.23 13.11 6.31
N GLN A 162 6.56 12.99 6.38
CA GLN A 162 7.22 12.11 7.33
C GLN A 162 6.99 12.60 8.76
N ILE A 163 6.48 11.71 9.62
CA ILE A 163 6.15 11.99 11.01
C ILE A 163 7.24 11.48 11.95
N THR A 164 7.66 10.22 11.78
CA THR A 164 8.57 9.58 12.75
C THR A 164 9.23 8.32 12.20
N ASN A 165 10.23 7.83 12.95
CA ASN A 165 10.84 6.51 12.77
C ASN A 165 10.66 5.68 14.05
N LEU A 166 10.22 4.43 13.89
CA LEU A 166 9.85 3.54 14.98
C LEU A 166 10.69 2.26 14.90
N LYS A 167 10.93 1.63 16.06
CA LYS A 167 11.53 0.28 16.13
C LYS A 167 10.51 -0.83 16.35
N ASN A 168 9.33 -0.47 16.84
CA ASN A 168 8.26 -1.40 17.17
C ASN A 168 7.18 -1.33 16.07
N SER A 169 6.41 -2.40 15.93
CA SER A 169 5.33 -2.52 14.94
C SER A 169 4.01 -1.89 15.38
N GLU A 170 4.09 -0.71 16.01
CA GLU A 170 2.94 0.01 16.55
C GLU A 170 3.14 1.52 16.37
N PHE A 171 2.11 2.22 15.91
CA PHE A 171 2.06 3.67 15.79
C PHE A 171 0.76 4.21 16.40
N ILE A 172 0.85 5.32 17.15
CA ILE A 172 -0.32 6.01 17.71
C ILE A 172 -0.31 7.44 17.17
N ASP A 173 -1.37 7.78 16.44
CA ASP A 173 -1.70 9.16 16.11
C ASP A 173 -2.64 9.71 17.19
N TYR A 174 -2.15 10.71 17.92
CA TYR A 174 -2.90 11.39 18.96
C TYR A 174 -3.81 12.49 18.43
N SER A 175 -3.79 12.82 17.15
CA SER A 175 -4.65 13.85 16.57
C SER A 175 -5.02 13.52 15.12
N PRO A 176 -5.59 12.32 14.84
CA PRO A 176 -5.97 11.94 13.49
C PRO A 176 -7.05 12.87 12.95
N ASN A 177 -7.01 13.18 11.65
CA ASN A 177 -8.12 13.84 10.98
C ASN A 177 -9.22 12.81 10.71
N LEU A 178 -10.32 12.90 11.46
CA LEU A 178 -11.49 12.01 11.32
C LEU A 178 -12.58 12.56 10.40
N SER A 179 -12.42 13.80 9.91
CA SER A 179 -13.40 14.49 9.06
C SER A 179 -13.09 14.38 7.56
N GLU A 180 -11.85 14.08 7.19
CA GLU A 180 -11.41 13.92 5.82
C GLU A 180 -10.56 12.65 5.68
N ASP A 181 -10.41 12.18 4.43
CA ASP A 181 -9.55 11.03 4.16
C ASP A 181 -8.10 11.34 4.51
N SER A 182 -7.45 10.44 5.24
CA SER A 182 -6.03 10.50 5.57
C SER A 182 -5.33 9.21 5.16
N GLN A 183 -4.13 9.33 4.61
CA GLN A 183 -3.31 8.20 4.19
C GLN A 183 -2.09 8.06 5.07
N TYR A 184 -2.00 6.94 5.79
CA TYR A 184 -0.84 6.57 6.60
C TYR A 184 0.01 5.62 5.77
N ASN A 185 1.29 5.94 5.56
CA ASN A 185 2.24 5.07 4.89
C ASN A 185 3.33 4.66 5.87
N ILE A 186 3.59 3.35 5.96
CA ILE A 186 4.60 2.75 6.79
C ILE A 186 5.60 2.05 5.88
N LEU A 187 6.80 2.62 5.77
CA LEU A 187 7.87 2.14 4.90
C LEU A 187 8.94 1.43 5.74
N SER A 188 9.47 0.33 5.22
CA SER A 188 10.60 -0.34 5.85
C SER A 188 11.42 -1.11 4.81
N LYS A 189 12.60 -1.57 5.22
CA LYS A 189 13.45 -2.45 4.44
C LYS A 189 13.86 -3.64 5.28
N ARG A 190 14.02 -4.80 4.64
CA ARG A 190 14.62 -5.98 5.26
C ARG A 190 15.67 -6.59 4.36
N MET A 191 16.66 -7.22 4.97
CA MET A 191 17.68 -7.94 4.22
C MET A 191 17.11 -9.25 3.68
N VAL A 192 17.46 -9.59 2.44
CA VAL A 192 17.14 -10.88 1.81
C VAL A 192 17.71 -12.07 2.61
N ASP A 193 17.28 -13.28 2.29
CA ASP A 193 17.91 -14.50 2.83
C ASP A 193 19.26 -14.82 2.16
N GLU A 194 20.03 -15.71 2.77
CA GLU A 194 21.36 -16.08 2.27
C GLU A 194 21.30 -16.77 0.90
N LYS A 195 20.22 -17.50 0.59
CA LYS A 195 20.04 -18.15 -0.72
C LYS A 195 19.91 -17.10 -1.82
N GLN A 196 19.03 -16.13 -1.63
CA GLN A 196 18.84 -15.03 -2.56
C GLN A 196 20.06 -14.13 -2.63
N LYS A 197 20.78 -13.91 -1.52
CA LYS A 197 22.04 -13.17 -1.53
C LYS A 197 23.09 -13.80 -2.46
N VAL A 198 23.22 -15.13 -2.44
CA VAL A 198 24.10 -15.88 -3.35
C VAL A 198 23.65 -15.75 -4.80
N GLU A 199 22.34 -15.75 -5.07
CA GLU A 199 21.79 -15.54 -6.42
C GLU A 199 22.07 -14.13 -6.94
N ILE A 200 21.91 -13.10 -6.10
CA ILE A 200 22.27 -11.71 -6.40
C ILE A 200 23.76 -11.58 -6.69
N ASP A 201 24.62 -12.20 -5.86
CA ASP A 201 26.08 -12.16 -6.06
C ASP A 201 26.48 -12.75 -7.41
N LYS A 202 25.90 -13.89 -7.80
CA LYS A 202 26.12 -14.49 -9.13
C LYS A 202 25.63 -13.61 -10.26
N SER A 203 24.47 -12.96 -10.09
CA SER A 203 23.91 -12.01 -11.06
C SER A 203 24.89 -10.83 -11.27
N ILE A 204 25.39 -10.25 -10.17
CA ILE A 204 26.32 -9.12 -10.18
C ILE A 204 27.67 -9.51 -10.80
N GLU A 205 28.23 -10.68 -10.45
CA GLU A 205 29.52 -11.14 -10.99
C GLU A 205 29.50 -11.35 -12.50
N ASN A 206 28.35 -11.74 -13.04
CA ASN A 206 28.14 -11.89 -14.48
C ASN A 206 27.78 -10.57 -15.18
N ASN A 207 27.67 -9.47 -14.44
CA ASN A 207 27.25 -8.18 -14.96
C ASN A 207 28.39 -7.15 -14.91
N PRO A 208 28.97 -6.75 -16.06
CA PRO A 208 30.12 -5.84 -16.09
C PRO A 208 29.79 -4.38 -15.69
N PHE A 209 28.52 -4.07 -15.42
CA PHE A 209 28.05 -2.69 -15.16
C PHE A 209 27.86 -2.37 -13.68
N ILE A 210 28.08 -3.33 -12.77
CA ILE A 210 27.89 -3.12 -11.33
C ILE A 210 29.24 -3.11 -10.62
N THR A 211 29.47 -2.06 -9.83
CA THR A 211 30.65 -2.00 -8.97
C THR A 211 30.42 -2.78 -7.68
N MET A 212 31.48 -3.41 -7.16
CA MET A 212 31.42 -4.12 -5.87
C MET A 212 30.95 -3.22 -4.71
N SER A 213 31.18 -1.91 -4.79
CA SER A 213 30.74 -0.92 -3.80
C SER A 213 29.24 -0.69 -3.77
N GLU A 214 28.51 -1.02 -4.84
CA GLU A 214 27.05 -0.84 -4.91
C GLU A 214 26.29 -2.12 -4.55
N ARG A 215 26.98 -3.23 -4.35
CA ARG A 215 26.44 -4.56 -4.10
C ARG A 215 25.44 -4.60 -2.94
N GLU A 216 25.75 -3.89 -1.85
CA GLU A 216 24.93 -3.92 -0.63
C GLU A 216 23.49 -3.42 -0.86
N LYS A 217 23.28 -2.46 -1.78
CA LYS A 217 21.94 -1.90 -2.05
C LYS A 217 20.97 -2.93 -2.65
N TYR A 218 21.50 -3.98 -3.27
CA TYR A 218 20.71 -5.05 -3.88
C TYR A 218 20.28 -6.14 -2.90
N TYR A 219 20.74 -6.10 -1.64
CA TYR A 219 20.37 -7.10 -0.63
C TYR A 219 19.13 -6.73 0.19
N TYR A 220 18.43 -5.67 -0.18
CA TYR A 220 17.29 -5.18 0.57
C TYR A 220 16.01 -5.25 -0.25
N GLU A 221 14.98 -5.80 0.38
CA GLU A 221 13.60 -5.74 -0.08
C GLU A 221 12.93 -4.51 0.52
N ASP A 222 12.22 -3.76 -0.32
CA ASP A 222 11.38 -2.66 0.10
C ASP A 222 10.00 -3.18 0.52
N LEU A 223 9.50 -2.70 1.66
CA LEU A 223 8.20 -3.01 2.20
C LEU A 223 7.39 -1.73 2.39
N SER A 224 6.15 -1.71 1.91
CA SER A 224 5.23 -0.59 2.07
C SER A 224 3.88 -1.05 2.58
N MET A 225 3.38 -0.45 3.66
CA MET A 225 2.00 -0.64 4.10
C MET A 225 1.27 0.69 4.06
N MET A 226 0.07 0.67 3.50
CA MET A 226 -0.80 1.82 3.48
C MET A 226 -2.11 1.54 4.21
N PHE A 227 -2.50 2.47 5.07
CA PHE A 227 -3.80 2.48 5.71
C PHE A 227 -4.52 3.78 5.39
N ASN A 228 -5.72 3.67 4.80
CA ASN A 228 -6.58 4.79 4.54
C ASN A 228 -7.64 4.91 5.65
N LEU A 229 -7.58 6.03 6.35
CA LEU A 229 -8.57 6.44 7.33
C LEU A 229 -9.61 7.31 6.63
N SER A 230 -10.85 6.86 6.59
CA SER A 230 -11.97 7.62 6.03
C SER A 230 -12.93 8.09 7.12
N PRO A 231 -13.66 9.20 6.88
CA PRO A 231 -14.73 9.65 7.77
C PRO A 231 -15.78 8.56 7.98
N LYS A 232 -16.38 8.51 9.18
CA LYS A 232 -17.50 7.60 9.43
C LYS A 232 -18.68 8.03 8.56
N LYS A 233 -19.09 7.16 7.65
CA LYS A 233 -20.33 7.36 6.89
C LYS A 233 -21.53 7.19 7.84
N THR A 234 -22.51 8.07 7.74
CA THR A 234 -23.80 7.89 8.42
C THR A 234 -24.52 6.67 7.83
N GLU A 235 -25.17 5.86 8.68
CA GLU A 235 -25.76 4.52 8.42
C GLU A 235 -26.86 4.45 7.33
N ASN A 236 -26.96 5.41 6.41
CA ASN A 236 -27.90 5.38 5.30
C ASN A 236 -27.40 4.53 4.10
N GLU A 237 -26.28 3.82 4.21
CA GLU A 237 -25.92 2.79 3.22
C GLU A 237 -26.79 1.55 3.45
N VAL A 238 -27.86 1.44 2.65
CA VAL A 238 -28.76 0.29 2.63
C VAL A 238 -27.95 -1.00 2.42
N GLN A 239 -27.98 -1.89 3.42
CA GLN A 239 -27.48 -3.26 3.27
C GLN A 239 -28.12 -3.91 2.03
N GLY A 240 -27.34 -4.66 1.25
CA GLY A 240 -27.82 -5.29 0.01
C GLY A 240 -27.53 -4.54 -1.29
N VAL A 241 -27.00 -3.31 -1.25
CA VAL A 241 -26.58 -2.61 -2.49
C VAL A 241 -25.31 -3.24 -3.06
N THR A 242 -25.35 -3.58 -4.34
CA THR A 242 -24.19 -4.06 -5.10
C THR A 242 -23.09 -2.99 -5.13
N LYS A 243 -21.95 -3.29 -4.52
CA LYS A 243 -20.75 -2.44 -4.56
C LYS A 243 -19.86 -2.86 -5.73
N ASN A 244 -19.35 -1.85 -6.45
CA ASN A 244 -18.46 -2.04 -7.59
C ASN A 244 -17.18 -1.26 -7.34
N TRP A 245 -16.04 -1.92 -7.52
CA TRP A 245 -14.73 -1.30 -7.51
C TRP A 245 -14.06 -1.52 -8.85
N SER A 246 -13.13 -0.62 -9.18
CA SER A 246 -12.24 -0.78 -10.30
C SER A 246 -10.83 -0.40 -9.86
N ILE A 247 -9.87 -1.25 -10.18
CA ILE A 247 -8.46 -1.11 -9.85
C ILE A 247 -7.72 -0.93 -11.16
N MET A 248 -6.92 0.14 -11.26
CA MET A 248 -6.04 0.37 -12.40
C MET A 248 -4.60 0.22 -11.94
N TYR A 249 -3.86 -0.69 -12.56
CA TYR A 249 -2.42 -0.81 -12.43
C TYR A 249 -1.78 -0.33 -13.73
N LYS A 250 -0.81 0.59 -13.65
CA LYS A 250 0.05 0.93 -14.77
C LYS A 250 1.52 0.80 -14.41
N THR A 251 2.31 0.39 -15.39
CA THR A 251 3.77 0.51 -15.36
C THR A 251 4.21 1.52 -16.40
N PHE A 252 5.29 2.25 -16.15
CA PHE A 252 5.84 3.19 -17.12
C PHE A 252 7.28 3.57 -16.83
N ILE A 253 7.95 4.06 -17.85
CA ILE A 253 9.28 4.63 -17.75
C ILE A 253 9.17 6.16 -17.88
N PRO A 254 9.58 6.95 -16.88
CA PRO A 254 9.39 8.40 -16.89
C PRO A 254 10.12 9.13 -18.02
N SER A 255 11.31 8.66 -18.42
CA SER A 255 12.10 9.26 -19.48
C SER A 255 11.51 8.98 -20.87
N GLN A 256 11.97 9.71 -21.89
CA GLN A 256 11.62 9.41 -23.29
C GLN A 256 12.44 8.25 -23.85
N TYR A 257 13.69 8.11 -23.41
CA TYR A 257 14.61 7.06 -23.82
C TYR A 257 15.29 6.45 -22.60
N VAL A 258 15.59 5.15 -22.68
CA VAL A 258 16.36 4.41 -21.67
C VAL A 258 17.54 3.78 -22.36
N TYR A 259 18.73 3.99 -21.81
CA TYR A 259 19.94 3.38 -22.32
C TYR A 259 19.87 1.86 -22.19
N ASN A 260 20.21 1.16 -23.28
CA ASN A 260 20.34 -0.29 -23.26
C ASN A 260 21.68 -0.67 -22.61
N PRO A 261 21.69 -1.31 -21.42
CA PRO A 261 22.94 -1.65 -20.75
C PRO A 261 23.80 -2.60 -21.61
N ILE A 262 23.21 -3.42 -22.47
CA ILE A 262 23.95 -4.38 -23.30
C ILE A 262 24.37 -3.81 -24.67
N TYR A 263 24.23 -2.50 -24.91
CA TYR A 263 24.63 -1.90 -26.20
C TYR A 263 26.10 -2.17 -26.53
N LYS A 264 26.36 -2.67 -27.75
CA LYS A 264 27.67 -3.09 -28.26
C LYS A 264 28.39 -4.17 -27.44
N GLN A 265 27.71 -4.85 -26.51
CA GLN A 265 28.30 -5.98 -25.80
C GLN A 265 28.44 -7.19 -26.74
N PRO A 266 29.53 -7.97 -26.68
CA PRO A 266 29.71 -9.13 -27.57
C PRO A 266 28.69 -10.25 -27.28
N TYR A 267 28.65 -11.29 -28.13
CA TYR A 267 27.84 -12.48 -27.87
C TYR A 267 28.02 -13.02 -26.43
N PRO A 268 26.96 -13.46 -25.71
CA PRO A 268 25.61 -13.81 -26.20
C PRO A 268 24.53 -12.72 -26.04
N TYR A 269 24.89 -11.45 -25.86
CA TYR A 269 23.89 -10.40 -25.64
C TYR A 269 23.13 -10.03 -26.93
N TYR A 270 21.93 -10.60 -27.13
CA TYR A 270 21.03 -10.28 -28.23
C TYR A 270 20.31 -8.94 -28.00
N GLY A 271 20.07 -8.15 -29.06
CA GLY A 271 19.53 -6.79 -28.93
C GLY A 271 20.60 -5.74 -28.57
N ASN A 272 21.88 -6.10 -28.65
CA ASN A 272 23.02 -5.20 -28.45
C ASN A 272 23.20 -4.15 -29.57
N GLU A 273 22.43 -4.26 -30.66
CA GLU A 273 22.37 -3.31 -31.75
C GLU A 273 21.63 -2.02 -31.38
N TYR A 274 20.69 -2.10 -30.43
CA TYR A 274 19.93 -0.95 -29.94
C TYR A 274 20.72 -0.22 -28.87
N ALA A 275 20.96 1.08 -29.06
CA ALA A 275 21.56 1.93 -28.03
C ALA A 275 20.54 2.35 -26.97
N TYR A 276 19.27 2.52 -27.37
CA TYR A 276 18.21 2.96 -26.49
C TYR A 276 16.90 2.22 -26.76
N PHE A 277 16.06 2.14 -25.73
CA PHE A 277 14.64 1.79 -25.83
C PHE A 277 13.75 2.99 -25.52
N ASN A 278 12.50 2.99 -26.01
CA ASN A 278 11.54 4.03 -25.64
C ASN A 278 11.15 3.93 -24.17
N GLY A 279 11.15 5.07 -23.48
CA GLY A 279 10.32 5.27 -22.31
C GLY A 279 8.93 5.81 -22.68
N ASP A 280 8.23 6.38 -21.70
CA ASP A 280 6.85 6.84 -21.84
C ASP A 280 6.71 8.36 -21.66
N ALA A 281 7.80 9.06 -21.31
CA ALA A 281 7.87 10.52 -21.20
C ALA A 281 6.71 11.11 -20.38
N ARG A 282 6.48 10.56 -19.18
CA ARG A 282 5.36 10.96 -18.32
C ARG A 282 5.69 10.87 -16.84
N SER A 283 4.81 11.46 -16.03
CA SER A 283 4.75 11.26 -14.59
C SER A 283 3.63 10.28 -14.23
N TYR A 284 3.47 10.04 -12.93
CA TYR A 284 2.30 9.36 -12.38
C TYR A 284 1.00 10.02 -12.82
N SER A 285 -0.02 9.20 -13.09
CA SER A 285 -1.32 9.65 -13.59
C SER A 285 -2.41 8.66 -13.19
N SER A 286 -3.43 9.12 -12.47
CA SER A 286 -4.64 8.34 -12.19
C SER A 286 -5.66 8.35 -13.34
N SER A 287 -5.35 9.04 -14.45
CA SER A 287 -6.24 9.06 -15.61
C SER A 287 -6.24 7.71 -16.32
N ASP A 288 -7.43 7.19 -16.60
CA ASP A 288 -7.61 5.99 -17.42
C ASP A 288 -7.45 6.26 -18.92
N THR A 289 -7.56 7.52 -19.34
CA THR A 289 -7.30 7.94 -20.72
C THR A 289 -5.81 8.09 -21.05
N ASP A 290 -4.91 8.01 -20.07
CA ASP A 290 -3.48 8.05 -20.36
C ASP A 290 -3.03 6.74 -21.02
N ILE A 291 -2.69 6.83 -22.31
CA ILE A 291 -2.28 5.69 -23.14
C ILE A 291 -0.78 5.40 -23.11
N ARG A 292 0.00 6.21 -22.39
CA ARG A 292 1.45 6.05 -22.27
C ARG A 292 1.74 5.11 -21.11
N TYR A 293 2.16 3.89 -21.38
CA TYR A 293 2.49 2.88 -20.37
C TYR A 293 3.33 1.77 -20.97
N LYS A 294 4.07 1.05 -20.14
CA LYS A 294 4.62 -0.27 -20.50
C LYS A 294 3.54 -1.33 -20.41
N THR A 295 2.82 -1.38 -19.30
CA THR A 295 1.65 -2.25 -19.16
C THR A 295 0.52 -1.53 -18.44
N LYS A 296 -0.71 -1.91 -18.73
CA LYS A 296 -1.93 -1.43 -18.09
C LYS A 296 -2.90 -2.57 -17.87
N THR A 297 -3.39 -2.70 -16.64
CA THR A 297 -4.51 -3.56 -16.29
C THR A 297 -5.63 -2.75 -15.65
N VAL A 298 -6.87 -3.20 -15.90
CA VAL A 298 -8.05 -2.73 -15.17
C VAL A 298 -8.81 -3.94 -14.68
N THR A 299 -8.92 -4.09 -13.36
CA THR A 299 -9.69 -5.15 -12.71
C THR A 299 -10.95 -4.57 -12.13
N ASN A 300 -12.11 -5.12 -12.49
CA ASN A 300 -13.39 -4.76 -11.89
C ASN A 300 -13.81 -5.83 -10.89
N VAL A 301 -14.29 -5.40 -9.74
CA VAL A 301 -14.76 -6.26 -8.66
C VAL A 301 -16.19 -5.86 -8.31
N THR A 302 -17.10 -6.82 -8.26
CA THR A 302 -18.51 -6.62 -7.88
C THR A 302 -18.85 -7.51 -6.70
N VAL A 303 -19.44 -6.94 -5.65
CA VAL A 303 -19.85 -7.67 -4.44
C VAL A 303 -21.23 -7.23 -3.97
N SER A 304 -22.09 -8.20 -3.72
CA SER A 304 -23.34 -8.11 -2.96
C SER A 304 -23.57 -9.42 -2.19
N ASP A 305 -24.69 -9.54 -1.51
CA ASP A 305 -25.09 -10.79 -0.84
C ASP A 305 -25.20 -11.97 -1.81
N THR A 306 -25.64 -11.70 -3.04
CA THR A 306 -25.98 -12.71 -4.05
C THR A 306 -25.05 -12.74 -5.25
N THR A 307 -24.27 -11.68 -5.48
CA THR A 307 -23.41 -11.54 -6.66
C THR A 307 -21.98 -11.26 -6.25
N ARG A 308 -21.05 -12.03 -6.83
CA ARG A 308 -19.62 -11.88 -6.61
C ARG A 308 -18.92 -12.14 -7.92
N SER A 309 -18.19 -11.16 -8.43
CA SER A 309 -17.42 -11.34 -9.66
C SER A 309 -16.15 -10.50 -9.66
N VAL A 310 -15.13 -11.04 -10.33
CA VAL A 310 -13.92 -10.30 -10.70
C VAL A 310 -13.73 -10.47 -12.19
N THR A 311 -13.49 -9.37 -12.88
CA THR A 311 -13.20 -9.36 -14.32
C THR A 311 -11.97 -8.51 -14.60
N LEU A 312 -11.28 -8.85 -15.69
CA LEU A 312 -10.08 -8.16 -16.14
C LEU A 312 -10.32 -7.56 -17.54
N PRO A 313 -11.20 -6.54 -17.66
CA PRO A 313 -11.60 -5.98 -18.96
C PRO A 313 -10.47 -5.32 -19.74
N THR A 314 -9.37 -4.92 -19.09
CA THR A 314 -8.20 -4.35 -19.77
C THR A 314 -6.95 -5.12 -19.39
N ARG A 315 -6.25 -5.59 -20.43
CA ARG A 315 -4.89 -6.09 -20.39
C ARG A 315 -4.19 -5.52 -21.61
N ALA A 316 -3.29 -4.56 -21.41
CA ALA A 316 -2.64 -3.86 -22.50
C ALA A 316 -1.14 -3.74 -22.25
N ILE A 317 -0.37 -3.99 -23.29
CA ILE A 317 1.08 -3.84 -23.32
C ILE A 317 1.42 -2.77 -24.37
N GLY A 318 2.29 -1.84 -23.98
CA GLY A 318 2.82 -0.77 -24.82
C GLY A 318 3.79 -1.29 -25.87
N MET A 319 4.04 -0.49 -26.91
CA MET A 319 5.01 -0.86 -27.95
C MET A 319 6.45 -0.70 -27.41
N SER A 320 7.28 -1.73 -27.58
CA SER A 320 8.73 -1.63 -27.44
C SER A 320 9.32 -1.10 -28.73
N LYS A 321 10.21 -0.11 -28.62
CA LYS A 321 10.90 0.53 -29.73
C LYS A 321 12.39 0.61 -29.43
N GLY A 322 13.20 0.07 -30.34
CA GLY A 322 14.66 0.11 -30.29
C GLY A 322 15.22 1.21 -31.18
N TYR A 323 16.24 1.92 -30.70
CA TYR A 323 16.85 3.05 -31.39
C TYR A 323 18.36 2.91 -31.49
N ASP A 324 18.95 3.50 -32.52
CA ASP A 324 20.40 3.64 -32.64
C ASP A 324 20.95 4.74 -31.70
N ALA A 325 22.27 4.95 -31.71
CA ALA A 325 22.93 5.95 -30.86
C ALA A 325 22.55 7.41 -31.20
N ASN A 326 21.96 7.66 -32.36
CA ASN A 326 21.47 8.96 -32.81
C ASN A 326 19.95 9.12 -32.59
N TYR A 327 19.32 8.19 -31.86
CA TYR A 327 17.88 8.14 -31.60
C TYR A 327 17.02 7.89 -32.85
N ASN A 328 17.57 7.33 -33.93
CA ASN A 328 16.78 6.86 -35.06
C ASN A 328 16.10 5.54 -34.71
N LEU A 329 14.81 5.41 -35.04
CA LEU A 329 14.05 4.19 -34.82
C LEU A 329 14.59 3.06 -35.70
N MET A 330 14.94 1.93 -35.08
CA MET A 330 15.45 0.75 -35.76
C MET A 330 14.40 -0.35 -35.87
N ALA A 331 13.65 -0.59 -34.79
CA ALA A 331 12.66 -1.65 -34.72
C ALA A 331 11.56 -1.32 -33.72
N GLU A 332 10.39 -1.92 -33.93
CA GLU A 332 9.29 -1.90 -32.97
C GLU A 332 8.61 -3.27 -32.91
N ALA A 333 8.22 -3.67 -31.70
CA ALA A 333 7.52 -4.92 -31.46
C ALA A 333 6.70 -4.82 -30.17
N ARG A 334 5.69 -5.68 -30.05
CA ARG A 334 4.79 -5.70 -28.90
C ARG A 334 4.60 -7.14 -28.43
N ASP A 335 4.68 -7.33 -27.13
CA ASP A 335 4.39 -8.59 -26.48
C ASP A 335 2.87 -8.87 -26.39
N THR A 336 2.50 -10.11 -26.07
CA THR A 336 1.11 -10.53 -25.93
C THR A 336 0.64 -10.41 -24.48
N PRO A 337 -0.64 -10.08 -24.21
CA PRO A 337 -1.17 -9.97 -22.85
C PRO A 337 -1.60 -11.32 -22.24
N GLU A 338 -1.11 -12.45 -22.79
CA GLU A 338 -1.57 -13.80 -22.41
C GLU A 338 -1.14 -14.18 -20.99
N GLU A 339 0.03 -13.71 -20.54
CA GLU A 339 0.57 -13.95 -19.19
C GLU A 339 0.04 -12.96 -18.14
N ILE A 340 -0.97 -12.17 -18.52
CA ILE A 340 -1.70 -11.29 -17.61
C ILE A 340 -3.07 -11.92 -17.35
N TYR A 341 -3.31 -12.49 -16.18
CA TYR A 341 -4.56 -13.19 -15.89
C TYR A 341 -4.93 -13.19 -14.40
N ILE A 342 -6.19 -13.50 -14.11
CA ILE A 342 -6.67 -13.77 -12.75
C ILE A 342 -6.40 -15.26 -12.48
N GLY A 343 -5.48 -15.55 -11.57
CA GLY A 343 -5.05 -16.93 -11.28
C GLY A 343 -5.96 -17.66 -10.30
N ARG A 344 -6.35 -17.02 -9.21
CA ARG A 344 -7.13 -17.61 -8.11
C ARG A 344 -8.32 -16.72 -7.76
N THR A 345 -9.48 -17.31 -7.48
CA THR A 345 -10.68 -16.61 -7.00
C THR A 345 -11.36 -17.46 -5.93
N ASP A 346 -11.16 -17.11 -4.66
CA ASP A 346 -11.50 -18.00 -3.55
C ASP A 346 -12.14 -17.21 -2.42
N TYR A 347 -13.43 -17.40 -2.17
CA TYR A 347 -14.09 -16.96 -0.93
C TYR A 347 -15.36 -17.76 -0.68
N THR A 348 -15.51 -18.25 0.55
CA THR A 348 -16.70 -19.01 0.97
C THR A 348 -17.81 -18.11 1.54
N THR A 349 -17.47 -17.00 2.18
CA THR A 349 -18.44 -16.15 2.88
C THR A 349 -19.29 -15.24 2.00
N ALA A 350 -20.58 -15.18 2.31
CA ALA A 350 -21.55 -14.21 1.78
C ALA A 350 -21.03 -12.77 1.87
N GLY A 351 -21.20 -11.99 0.79
CA GLY A 351 -20.77 -10.59 0.76
C GLY A 351 -19.26 -10.37 0.72
N ALA A 352 -18.44 -11.38 0.34
CA ALA A 352 -16.99 -11.22 0.17
C ALA A 352 -16.46 -11.94 -1.08
N ILE A 353 -15.50 -11.33 -1.76
CA ILE A 353 -14.72 -11.96 -2.85
C ILE A 353 -13.25 -11.62 -2.72
N GLY A 354 -12.42 -12.52 -3.22
CA GLY A 354 -10.99 -12.33 -3.26
C GLY A 354 -10.42 -12.99 -4.50
N PHE A 355 -9.30 -12.44 -4.96
CA PHE A 355 -8.66 -12.88 -6.18
C PHE A 355 -7.15 -12.63 -6.12
N THR A 356 -6.43 -13.26 -7.04
CA THR A 356 -5.02 -12.95 -7.34
C THR A 356 -4.87 -12.67 -8.82
N LEU A 357 -4.27 -11.52 -9.15
CA LEU A 357 -3.82 -11.18 -10.50
C LEU A 357 -2.33 -11.48 -10.61
N LEU A 358 -1.97 -12.16 -11.69
CA LEU A 358 -0.60 -12.44 -12.10
C LEU A 358 -0.31 -11.67 -13.39
N HIS A 359 0.90 -11.13 -13.49
CA HIS A 359 1.35 -10.38 -14.65
C HIS A 359 2.83 -10.66 -14.91
N ALA A 360 3.11 -10.99 -16.17
CA ALA A 360 4.44 -10.91 -16.78
C ALA A 360 4.30 -10.23 -18.16
N SER A 361 5.35 -9.54 -18.60
CA SER A 361 5.45 -9.04 -19.97
C SER A 361 6.88 -8.75 -20.38
N ASN A 362 7.26 -9.21 -21.57
CA ASN A 362 8.61 -9.16 -22.10
C ASN A 362 8.87 -7.94 -23.00
N ASN A 363 10.12 -7.48 -23.05
CA ASN A 363 10.62 -6.73 -24.20
C ASN A 363 11.01 -7.67 -25.35
N VAL A 364 10.05 -7.97 -26.22
CA VAL A 364 10.20 -8.87 -27.40
C VAL A 364 11.28 -8.48 -28.42
N LEU A 365 11.86 -7.27 -28.36
CA LEU A 365 13.03 -6.89 -29.18
C LEU A 365 14.33 -7.55 -28.68
N ILE A 366 14.33 -8.07 -27.46
CA ILE A 366 15.45 -8.78 -26.83
C ILE A 366 14.92 -10.16 -26.43
N TRP A 367 15.35 -11.21 -27.14
CA TRP A 367 14.91 -12.59 -26.87
C TRP A 367 15.08 -13.06 -25.42
N SER A 368 16.11 -12.57 -24.73
CA SER A 368 16.44 -12.95 -23.36
C SER A 368 16.23 -11.82 -22.35
N SER A 369 15.38 -10.82 -22.66
CA SER A 369 15.04 -9.80 -21.66
C SER A 369 14.23 -10.45 -20.55
N PRO A 370 14.54 -10.13 -19.28
CA PRO A 370 13.61 -10.42 -18.21
C PRO A 370 12.27 -9.68 -18.42
N ASP A 371 11.23 -10.24 -17.85
CA ASP A 371 9.87 -9.69 -17.91
C ASP A 371 9.69 -8.55 -16.89
N ILE A 372 8.65 -7.75 -17.08
CA ILE A 372 8.09 -6.89 -16.03
C ILE A 372 7.10 -7.75 -15.23
N ASP A 373 7.53 -8.20 -14.05
CA ASP A 373 6.72 -9.03 -13.17
C ASP A 373 6.01 -8.20 -12.09
N TYR A 374 4.73 -8.48 -11.91
CA TYR A 374 4.02 -8.14 -10.68
C TYR A 374 2.88 -9.10 -10.40
N ASP A 375 2.52 -9.18 -9.13
CA ASP A 375 1.33 -9.86 -8.66
C ASP A 375 0.61 -8.98 -7.65
N TYR A 376 -0.69 -9.20 -7.51
CA TYR A 376 -1.39 -8.75 -6.34
C TYR A 376 -2.64 -9.57 -6.07
N SER A 377 -2.96 -9.68 -4.79
CA SER A 377 -4.20 -10.24 -4.30
C SER A 377 -5.05 -9.15 -3.69
N GLY A 378 -6.36 -9.31 -3.83
CA GLY A 378 -7.35 -8.39 -3.25
C GLY A 378 -8.45 -9.15 -2.55
N THR A 379 -8.91 -8.61 -1.43
CA THR A 379 -10.14 -9.01 -0.73
C THR A 379 -11.09 -7.83 -0.66
N PHE A 380 -12.32 -8.04 -1.08
CA PHE A 380 -13.39 -7.05 -1.17
C PHE A 380 -14.63 -7.52 -0.45
N ARG A 381 -15.25 -6.64 0.32
CA ARG A 381 -16.43 -6.95 1.12
C ARG A 381 -17.57 -5.96 0.88
N GLN A 382 -18.79 -6.45 1.01
CA GLN A 382 -20.02 -5.66 0.86
C GLN A 382 -20.12 -4.50 1.87
N ASN A 383 -19.49 -4.64 3.04
CA ASN A 383 -19.38 -3.54 4.02
C ASN A 383 -18.43 -2.41 3.56
N GLY A 384 -17.84 -2.48 2.36
CA GLY A 384 -16.92 -1.46 1.84
C GLY A 384 -15.44 -1.71 2.13
N SER A 385 -15.13 -2.72 2.97
CA SER A 385 -13.74 -3.05 3.29
C SER A 385 -13.00 -3.61 2.10
N VAL A 386 -11.82 -3.06 1.84
CA VAL A 386 -10.90 -3.55 0.81
C VAL A 386 -9.52 -3.72 1.42
N TYR A 387 -8.90 -4.86 1.13
CA TYR A 387 -7.50 -5.12 1.44
C TYR A 387 -6.79 -5.60 0.17
N LEU A 388 -5.68 -4.96 -0.18
CA LEU A 388 -4.84 -5.32 -1.31
C LEU A 388 -3.42 -5.60 -0.80
N HIS A 389 -2.73 -6.54 -1.43
CA HIS A 389 -1.29 -6.73 -1.22
C HIS A 389 -0.67 -7.40 -2.44
N GLY A 390 0.62 -7.25 -2.62
CA GLY A 390 1.30 -7.86 -3.75
C GLY A 390 2.80 -7.63 -3.75
N SER A 391 3.40 -7.97 -4.88
CA SER A 391 4.81 -7.77 -5.18
C SER A 391 4.98 -7.21 -6.59
N HIS A 392 6.09 -6.53 -6.82
CA HIS A 392 6.51 -6.17 -8.18
C HIS A 392 8.02 -5.98 -8.27
N ASP A 393 8.55 -6.11 -9.48
CA ASP A 393 9.92 -5.71 -9.81
C ASP A 393 10.16 -4.23 -9.55
N GLN A 394 11.42 -3.83 -9.31
CA GLN A 394 11.74 -2.42 -9.04
C GLN A 394 12.12 -1.67 -10.32
N MET A 395 11.65 -2.16 -11.45
CA MET A 395 11.72 -1.53 -12.76
C MET A 395 10.51 -2.02 -13.58
N PRO A 396 9.77 -1.14 -14.27
CA PRO A 396 9.95 0.31 -14.37
C PRO A 396 9.30 1.04 -13.17
N ASN A 397 8.67 2.22 -13.35
CA ASN A 397 7.82 2.80 -12.31
C ASN A 397 6.51 2.01 -12.25
N HIS A 398 5.98 1.81 -11.04
CA HIS A 398 4.69 1.15 -10.81
C HIS A 398 3.72 2.10 -10.13
N GLU A 399 2.47 2.09 -10.58
CA GLU A 399 1.39 2.86 -9.96
C GLU A 399 0.09 2.07 -9.94
N MET A 400 -0.61 2.14 -8.81
CA MET A 400 -1.92 1.53 -8.63
C MET A 400 -2.90 2.53 -8.06
N TYR A 401 -4.09 2.58 -8.65
CA TYR A 401 -5.21 3.41 -8.22
C TYR A 401 -6.47 2.58 -8.10
N ILE A 402 -7.35 2.98 -7.20
CA ILE A 402 -8.66 2.36 -7.02
C ILE A 402 -9.75 3.42 -7.07
N LYS A 403 -10.86 3.09 -7.72
CA LYS A 403 -12.13 3.82 -7.60
C LYS A 403 -13.14 2.93 -6.89
N GLY A 404 -13.76 3.49 -5.85
CA GLY A 404 -14.79 2.83 -5.07
C GLY A 404 -16.19 2.92 -5.67
N PRO A 405 -17.19 2.36 -4.98
CA PRO A 405 -18.59 2.39 -5.42
C PRO A 405 -19.09 3.82 -5.61
N GLY A 406 -19.75 4.09 -6.74
CA GLY A 406 -20.29 5.41 -7.09
C GLY A 406 -19.26 6.43 -7.59
N ALA A 407 -17.95 6.15 -7.50
CA ALA A 407 -16.92 7.05 -8.00
C ALA A 407 -16.81 6.99 -9.54
N THR A 408 -16.72 8.16 -10.17
CA THR A 408 -16.57 8.29 -11.62
C THR A 408 -15.11 8.31 -12.08
N TYR A 409 -14.18 8.65 -11.19
CA TYR A 409 -12.74 8.74 -11.45
C TYR A 409 -11.91 7.98 -10.41
N TYR A 410 -10.68 7.62 -10.76
CA TYR A 410 -9.69 7.05 -9.84
C TYR A 410 -9.13 8.15 -8.93
N SER A 411 -9.72 8.28 -7.75
CA SER A 411 -9.33 9.28 -6.74
C SER A 411 -8.32 8.77 -5.73
N THR A 412 -8.31 7.46 -5.49
CA THR A 412 -7.53 6.87 -4.39
C THR A 412 -6.24 6.25 -4.93
N THR A 413 -5.10 6.76 -4.49
CA THR A 413 -3.79 6.19 -4.80
C THR A 413 -3.51 5.04 -3.85
N VAL A 414 -3.28 3.84 -4.39
CA VAL A 414 -2.84 2.68 -3.60
C VAL A 414 -1.35 2.79 -3.32
N PHE A 415 -0.55 2.98 -4.37
CA PHE A 415 0.88 3.30 -4.26
C PHE A 415 1.40 3.92 -5.54
N ARG A 416 2.57 4.57 -5.42
CA ARG A 416 3.42 5.04 -6.52
C ARG A 416 4.86 4.68 -6.15
N HIS A 417 5.49 3.85 -6.95
CA HIS A 417 6.87 3.40 -6.72
C HIS A 417 7.73 3.75 -7.92
N ASP A 418 8.86 4.40 -7.64
CA ASP A 418 9.83 4.79 -8.65
C ASP A 418 10.71 3.60 -9.04
N LEU A 419 11.16 3.60 -10.30
CA LEU A 419 12.14 2.65 -10.79
C LEU A 419 13.48 2.85 -10.08
N MET A 420 14.19 1.76 -9.83
CA MET A 420 15.55 1.76 -9.29
C MET A 420 16.61 1.51 -10.36
N GLY A 421 16.26 0.80 -11.43
CA GLY A 421 17.15 0.55 -12.58
C GLY A 421 16.94 -0.81 -13.22
N ALA A 422 17.46 -0.99 -14.44
CA ALA A 422 17.22 -2.18 -15.26
C ALA A 422 17.59 -3.51 -14.59
N MET A 423 18.56 -3.52 -13.69
CA MET A 423 18.96 -4.71 -12.93
C MET A 423 17.84 -5.30 -12.07
N TYR A 424 16.86 -4.49 -11.67
CA TYR A 424 15.75 -4.95 -10.85
C TYR A 424 14.64 -5.63 -11.66
N LEU A 425 14.81 -5.83 -12.97
CA LEU A 425 14.03 -6.76 -13.77
C LEU A 425 14.57 -8.20 -13.68
N GLU A 426 15.83 -8.39 -13.29
CA GLU A 426 16.43 -9.73 -13.24
C GLU A 426 15.81 -10.56 -12.10
N PRO A 427 15.43 -11.83 -12.33
CA PRO A 427 14.72 -12.65 -11.34
C PRO A 427 15.45 -12.85 -10.01
N ALA A 428 16.78 -12.70 -10.00
CA ALA A 428 17.59 -12.81 -8.78
C ALA A 428 17.42 -11.61 -7.83
N HIS A 429 17.05 -10.44 -8.35
CA HIS A 429 17.01 -9.20 -7.58
C HIS A 429 15.75 -9.11 -6.71
N PRO A 430 15.81 -8.44 -5.55
CA PRO A 430 14.69 -8.37 -4.64
C PRO A 430 13.54 -7.57 -5.24
N GLN A 431 12.34 -8.10 -5.04
CA GLN A 431 11.10 -7.39 -5.36
C GLN A 431 10.72 -6.41 -4.26
N LYS A 432 9.80 -5.51 -4.59
CA LYS A 432 9.11 -4.66 -3.63
C LYS A 432 7.80 -5.33 -3.21
N TYR A 433 7.57 -5.43 -1.91
CA TYR A 433 6.30 -5.91 -1.37
C TYR A 433 5.48 -4.74 -0.86
N TRP A 434 4.16 -4.83 -1.02
CA TRP A 434 3.27 -3.78 -0.55
C TRP A 434 1.92 -4.31 -0.07
N SER A 435 1.25 -3.55 0.78
CA SER A 435 -0.16 -3.75 1.13
C SER A 435 -0.90 -2.43 1.33
N ALA A 436 -2.22 -2.48 1.19
CA ALA A 436 -3.10 -1.34 1.34
C ALA A 436 -4.45 -1.76 1.92
N SER A 437 -4.97 -1.01 2.89
CA SER A 437 -6.30 -1.20 3.48
C SER A 437 -7.15 0.05 3.32
N PHE A 438 -8.42 -0.15 2.95
CA PHE A 438 -9.38 0.93 2.70
C PHE A 438 -10.72 0.68 3.39
N GLN A 439 -11.51 1.75 3.50
CA GLN A 439 -12.94 1.72 3.79
C GLN A 439 -13.70 2.55 2.76
N PHE A 440 -14.52 1.90 1.93
CA PHE A 440 -15.35 2.58 0.94
C PHE A 440 -16.81 2.69 1.31
#